data_AF-A0A2V6INU2-F1
#
_entry.id   AF-A0A2V6INU2-F1
#
_cell.length_a   1.000
_cell.length_b   1.000
_cell.length_c   1.000
_cell.angle_alpha   90.00
_cell.angle_beta   90.00
_cell.angle_gamma   90.00
#
_symmetry.space_group_name_H-M   'P 1'
#
loop_
_entity.id
_entity.type
_entity.pdbx_description
1 polymer ?
#
loop_
_entity_poly.entity_id
_entity_poly.type
_entity_poly.pdbx_seq_one_letter_code
_entity_poly.pdbx_strand_id
1 'polypeptide(L)'
;MTITQHLWSSLLRSEIRKIIPLHLRLRAPAYFLAAAILMLLLAARSTAFAQSVAGNLSAVSGNLNTADRILLNTNTIYQTNYRSDTVEVFSLRGSDLGVFARLAKPTGLVFDDAGNLYVSSDDRPRYSILKFAPDGSESIFADSGLRGPHALVFDTAGNLYVANAANDTIANPEVHA
;
A
#
# COMPACT_ATOMS: atom_id res chain seq x y z
N MET A 1 36.41 -24.16 -29.92
CA MET A 1 35.79 -23.13 -29.04
C MET A 1 35.22 -22.04 -29.94
N THR A 2 34.14 -22.32 -30.67
CA THR A 2 33.76 -21.49 -31.83
C THR A 2 32.26 -21.49 -32.18
N ILE A 3 31.39 -21.90 -31.25
CA ILE A 3 29.94 -21.97 -31.51
C ILE A 3 29.14 -21.02 -30.61
N THR A 4 29.65 -20.65 -29.44
CA THR A 4 28.95 -19.74 -28.51
C THR A 4 29.01 -18.27 -28.90
N GLN A 5 30.04 -17.82 -29.65
CA GLN A 5 30.11 -16.43 -30.12
C GLN A 5 29.23 -16.12 -31.34
N HIS A 6 28.86 -17.14 -32.13
CA HIS A 6 28.07 -16.91 -33.35
C HIS A 6 26.59 -16.63 -33.07
N LEU A 7 25.98 -17.36 -32.12
CA LEU A 7 24.55 -17.24 -31.78
C LEU A 7 24.21 -15.94 -31.03
N TRP A 8 25.13 -15.43 -30.20
CA TRP A 8 24.96 -14.14 -29.52
C TRP A 8 25.06 -12.95 -30.49
N SER A 9 25.90 -13.07 -31.51
CA SER A 9 26.08 -12.01 -32.52
C SER A 9 24.91 -11.87 -33.49
N SER A 10 24.12 -12.93 -33.71
CA SER A 10 22.95 -12.90 -34.60
C SER A 10 21.71 -12.31 -33.91
N LEU A 11 21.46 -12.65 -32.65
CA LEU A 11 20.37 -12.10 -31.84
C LEU A 11 20.50 -10.59 -31.66
N LEU A 12 21.69 -10.11 -31.28
CA LEU A 12 21.97 -8.69 -31.10
C LEU A 12 21.83 -7.89 -32.42
N ARG A 13 22.25 -8.47 -33.55
CA ARG A 13 22.09 -7.85 -34.87
C ARG A 13 20.64 -7.73 -35.32
N SER A 14 19.76 -8.64 -34.88
CA SER A 14 18.34 -8.63 -35.28
C SER A 14 17.54 -7.54 -34.56
N GLU A 15 17.82 -7.30 -33.28
CA GLU A 15 17.12 -6.29 -32.49
C GLU A 15 17.66 -4.88 -32.76
N ILE A 16 18.97 -4.73 -33.00
CA ILE A 16 19.57 -3.43 -33.34
C ILE A 16 19.10 -2.93 -34.72
N ARG A 17 18.84 -3.81 -35.69
CA ARG A 17 18.32 -3.44 -37.02
C ARG A 17 16.87 -2.95 -37.00
N LYS A 18 16.09 -3.30 -35.98
CA LYS A 18 14.70 -2.82 -35.83
C LYS A 18 14.63 -1.38 -35.31
N ILE A 19 15.68 -0.91 -34.63
CA ILE A 19 15.69 0.37 -33.92
C ILE A 19 16.42 1.46 -34.73
N ILE A 20 17.29 1.10 -35.67
CA ILE A 20 18.12 2.05 -36.44
C ILE A 20 17.94 1.80 -37.95
N PRO A 21 17.29 2.71 -38.70
CA PRO A 21 17.18 2.60 -40.16
C PRO A 21 18.58 2.61 -40.81
N LEU A 22 18.74 1.74 -41.81
CA LEU A 22 20.03 1.31 -42.35
C LEU A 22 20.72 2.36 -43.25
N HIS A 23 21.14 3.53 -42.73
CA HIS A 23 21.99 4.46 -43.52
C HIS A 23 23.13 5.16 -42.76
N LEU A 24 23.44 4.85 -41.50
CA LEU A 24 24.61 5.44 -40.82
C LEU A 24 25.75 4.42 -40.64
N ARG A 25 26.79 4.54 -41.48
CA ARG A 25 28.08 3.85 -41.29
C ARG A 25 28.84 4.47 -40.11
N LEU A 26 28.44 4.17 -38.88
CA LEU A 26 29.16 4.61 -37.68
C LEU A 26 30.35 3.68 -37.40
N ARG A 27 31.54 4.27 -37.25
CA ARG A 27 32.79 3.54 -36.99
C ARG A 27 32.74 2.84 -35.63
N ALA A 28 33.45 1.71 -35.50
CA ALA A 28 33.56 0.84 -34.31
C ALA A 28 33.57 1.53 -32.92
N PRO A 29 34.23 2.68 -32.68
CA PRO A 29 34.19 3.36 -31.37
C PRO A 29 32.79 3.82 -30.90
N ALA A 30 31.83 4.04 -31.79
CA ALA A 30 30.50 4.52 -31.41
C ALA A 30 29.66 3.47 -30.65
N TYR A 31 29.92 2.16 -30.88
CA TYR A 31 29.20 1.08 -30.21
C TYR A 31 29.55 0.95 -28.73
N PHE A 32 30.82 1.20 -28.37
CA PHE A 32 31.27 1.15 -26.98
C PHE A 32 30.64 2.26 -26.14
N LEU A 33 30.49 3.46 -26.70
CA LEU A 33 29.84 4.57 -26.02
C LEU A 33 28.33 4.33 -25.83
N ALA A 34 27.65 3.80 -26.85
CA ALA A 34 26.23 3.47 -26.76
C ALA A 34 25.95 2.36 -25.72
N ALA A 35 26.81 1.34 -25.65
CA ALA A 35 26.70 0.27 -24.65
C ALA A 35 26.95 0.77 -23.22
N ALA A 36 27.93 1.67 -23.03
CA ALA A 36 28.21 2.27 -21.73
C ALA A 36 27.05 3.14 -21.23
N ILE A 37 26.43 3.93 -22.11
CA ILE A 37 25.25 4.74 -21.78
C ILE A 37 24.05 3.86 -21.40
N LEU A 38 23.82 2.77 -22.14
CA LEU A 38 22.73 1.83 -21.84
C LEU A 38 22.92 1.12 -20.50
N MET A 39 24.15 0.69 -20.18
CA MET A 39 24.50 0.07 -18.90
C MET A 39 24.31 1.05 -17.73
N LEU A 40 24.70 2.31 -17.91
CA LEU A 40 24.51 3.36 -16.90
C LEU A 40 23.02 3.66 -16.66
N LEU A 41 22.21 3.70 -17.72
CA LEU A 41 20.76 3.87 -17.63
C LEU A 41 20.07 2.68 -16.96
N LEU A 42 20.55 1.45 -17.18
CA LEU A 42 20.03 0.25 -16.52
C LEU A 42 20.38 0.24 -15.02
N ALA A 43 21.61 0.61 -14.67
CA ALA A 43 22.04 0.74 -13.27
C ALA A 43 21.23 1.82 -12.52
N ALA A 44 21.02 2.99 -13.13
CA ALA A 44 20.22 4.08 -12.54
C ALA A 44 18.75 3.68 -12.29
N ARG A 45 18.17 2.81 -13.12
CA ARG A 45 16.81 2.27 -12.90
C ARG A 45 16.75 1.35 -11.68
N SER A 46 17.79 0.55 -11.45
CA SER A 46 17.84 -0.38 -10.32
C SER A 46 18.00 0.32 -8.96
N THR A 47 18.79 1.40 -8.89
CA THR A 47 18.99 2.16 -7.66
C THR A 47 17.76 3.00 -7.29
N ALA A 48 17.08 3.60 -8.29
CA ALA A 48 15.83 4.34 -8.07
C ALA A 48 14.70 3.43 -7.55
N PHE A 49 14.63 2.18 -8.04
CA PHE A 49 13.67 1.18 -7.55
C PHE A 49 13.99 0.72 -6.10
N ALA A 50 15.27 0.50 -5.78
CA ALA A 50 15.68 0.13 -4.43
C ALA A 50 15.44 1.26 -3.41
N GLN A 51 15.68 2.52 -3.79
CA GLN A 51 15.38 3.68 -2.96
C GLN A 51 13.86 3.88 -2.75
N SER A 52 13.02 3.55 -3.73
CA SER A 52 11.57 3.66 -3.56
C SER A 52 11.01 2.63 -2.58
N VAL A 53 11.60 1.43 -2.51
CA VAL A 53 11.16 0.40 -1.56
C VAL A 53 11.66 0.69 -0.14
N ALA A 54 12.92 1.11 0.03
CA ALA A 54 13.50 1.38 1.35
C ALA A 54 13.02 2.69 1.99
N GLY A 55 12.80 3.75 1.19
CA GLY A 55 12.23 5.01 1.69
C GLY A 55 10.76 4.88 2.13
N ASN A 56 9.99 4.02 1.45
CA ASN A 56 8.56 3.83 1.70
C ASN A 56 8.24 3.17 3.05
N LEU A 57 9.13 2.32 3.58
CA LEU A 57 8.90 1.68 4.88
C LEU A 57 9.28 2.61 6.05
N SER A 58 10.29 3.47 5.86
CA SER A 58 10.82 4.34 6.91
C SER A 58 9.98 5.60 7.16
N ALA A 59 9.27 6.10 6.15
CA ALA A 59 8.41 7.28 6.30
C ALA A 59 7.14 6.97 7.10
N VAL A 60 6.61 5.75 6.95
CA VAL A 60 5.41 5.30 7.65
C VAL A 60 5.73 4.88 9.09
N SER A 61 6.95 4.41 9.38
CA SER A 61 7.34 3.88 10.71
C SER A 61 7.65 4.94 11.78
N GLY A 62 7.73 6.23 11.43
CA GLY A 62 8.25 7.28 12.32
C GLY A 62 7.41 7.55 13.59
N ASN A 63 6.14 7.16 13.60
CA ASN A 63 5.20 7.42 14.71
C ASN A 63 4.31 6.22 15.07
N LEU A 64 4.55 5.03 14.50
CA LEU A 64 3.68 3.87 14.73
C LEU A 64 3.89 3.30 16.13
N ASN A 65 2.81 3.23 16.90
CA ASN A 65 2.74 2.41 18.11
C ASN A 65 2.16 1.01 17.78
N THR A 66 2.19 0.07 18.72
CA THR A 66 1.73 -1.32 18.51
C THR A 66 0.24 -1.44 18.13
N ALA A 67 -0.58 -0.43 18.41
CA ALA A 67 -2.00 -0.40 18.10
C ALA A 67 -2.31 0.18 16.70
N ASP A 68 -1.38 0.92 16.08
CA ASP A 68 -1.63 1.54 14.78
C ASP A 68 -1.69 0.48 13.65
N ARG A 69 -2.61 0.65 12.71
CA ARG A 69 -2.82 -0.25 11.56
C ARG A 69 -2.82 0.53 10.25
N ILE A 70 -2.37 -0.14 9.18
CA ILE A 70 -2.16 0.43 7.84
C ILE A 70 -3.02 -0.34 6.85
N LEU A 71 -3.84 0.35 6.05
CA LEU A 71 -4.58 -0.24 4.94
C LEU A 71 -4.26 0.49 3.63
N LEU A 72 -3.99 -0.28 2.58
CA LEU A 72 -3.77 0.24 1.24
C LEU A 72 -5.11 0.36 0.50
N ASN A 73 -5.41 1.54 -0.01
CA ASN A 73 -6.42 1.76 -1.05
C ASN A 73 -5.71 2.21 -2.33
N THR A 74 -6.35 2.04 -3.49
CA THR A 74 -5.84 2.18 -4.87
C THR A 74 -4.81 3.29 -5.16
N ASN A 75 -4.72 4.35 -4.35
CA ASN A 75 -3.58 5.28 -4.39
C ASN A 75 -3.22 5.96 -3.04
N THR A 76 -3.75 5.46 -1.93
CA THR A 76 -3.59 6.08 -0.60
C THR A 76 -3.44 5.04 0.50
N ILE A 77 -2.89 5.49 1.62
CA ILE A 77 -2.71 4.72 2.84
C ILE A 77 -3.62 5.34 3.89
N TYR A 78 -4.48 4.54 4.50
CA TYR A 78 -5.25 4.95 5.68
C TYR A 78 -4.56 4.41 6.92
N GLN A 79 -4.40 5.28 7.91
CA GLN A 79 -3.76 4.95 9.17
C GLN A 79 -4.63 5.41 10.34
N THR A 80 -4.89 4.50 11.28
CA THR A 80 -5.40 4.89 12.60
C THR A 80 -4.28 5.50 13.43
N ASN A 81 -4.57 6.61 14.08
CA ASN A 81 -3.68 7.22 15.07
C ASN A 81 -4.39 7.29 16.41
N TYR A 82 -4.06 6.32 17.26
CA TYR A 82 -4.69 6.12 18.57
C TYR A 82 -4.48 7.32 19.53
N ARG A 83 -3.37 8.07 19.37
CA ARG A 83 -3.03 9.16 20.29
C ARG A 83 -3.71 10.48 19.93
N SER A 84 -3.89 10.75 18.64
CA SER A 84 -4.53 11.98 18.14
C SER A 84 -6.02 11.82 17.84
N ASP A 85 -6.60 10.64 18.03
CA ASP A 85 -8.01 10.35 17.78
C ASP A 85 -8.40 10.66 16.32
N THR A 86 -7.52 10.25 15.38
CA THR A 86 -7.66 10.50 13.94
C THR A 86 -7.50 9.24 13.10
N VAL A 87 -8.18 9.22 11.96
CA VAL A 87 -7.75 8.46 10.78
C VAL A 87 -7.08 9.44 9.84
N GLU A 88 -5.82 9.17 9.50
CA GLU A 88 -4.99 9.98 8.62
C GLU A 88 -4.83 9.29 7.28
N VAL A 89 -4.67 10.10 6.23
CA VAL A 89 -4.50 9.60 4.87
C VAL A 89 -3.15 10.05 4.35
N PHE A 90 -2.42 9.12 3.76
CA PHE A 90 -1.14 9.39 3.12
C PHE A 90 -1.19 8.98 1.65
N SER A 91 -0.37 9.59 0.82
CA SER A 91 -0.08 9.06 -0.50
C SER A 91 0.70 7.75 -0.37
N LEU A 92 0.71 6.91 -1.42
CA LEU A 92 1.60 5.73 -1.46
C LEU A 92 3.10 6.07 -1.35
N ARG A 93 3.46 7.37 -1.41
CA ARG A 93 4.81 7.90 -1.21
C ARG A 93 5.05 8.45 0.20
N GLY A 94 4.09 8.26 1.11
CA GLY A 94 4.16 8.71 2.51
C GLY A 94 3.93 10.21 2.72
N SER A 95 3.45 10.94 1.71
CA SER A 95 3.06 12.35 1.90
C SER A 95 1.74 12.40 2.67
N ASP A 96 1.69 13.16 3.76
CA ASP A 96 0.45 13.41 4.50
C ASP A 96 -0.54 14.18 3.62
N LEU A 97 -1.74 13.61 3.46
CA LEU A 97 -2.87 14.16 2.72
C LEU A 97 -3.97 14.71 3.65
N GLY A 98 -3.77 14.61 4.96
CA GLY A 98 -4.63 15.17 6.00
C GLY A 98 -5.47 14.13 6.75
N VAL A 99 -6.34 14.66 7.60
CA VAL A 99 -7.26 13.89 8.44
C VAL A 99 -8.50 13.52 7.64
N PHE A 100 -8.80 12.21 7.56
CA PHE A 100 -10.03 11.68 6.97
C PHE A 100 -11.20 11.72 7.95
N ALA A 101 -10.98 11.22 9.18
CA ALA A 101 -12.00 11.14 10.20
C ALA A 101 -11.42 11.40 11.60
N ARG A 102 -12.29 11.83 12.52
CA ARG A 102 -11.96 12.03 13.94
C ARG A 102 -12.87 11.17 14.79
N LEU A 103 -12.27 10.25 15.53
CA LEU A 103 -12.99 9.34 16.42
C LEU A 103 -12.06 8.95 17.56
N ALA A 104 -12.63 8.69 18.74
CA ALA A 104 -11.84 8.35 19.92
C ALA A 104 -11.15 6.99 19.74
N LYS A 105 -9.85 6.94 20.05
CA LYS A 105 -9.06 5.70 20.16
C LYS A 105 -9.25 4.72 18.99
N PRO A 106 -9.02 5.16 17.75
CA PRO A 106 -9.13 4.29 16.59
C PRO A 106 -8.01 3.26 16.61
N THR A 107 -8.33 2.01 16.32
CA THR A 107 -7.37 0.88 16.41
C THR A 107 -7.27 0.13 15.08
N GLY A 108 -8.34 -0.52 14.65
CA GLY A 108 -8.42 -1.28 13.41
C GLY A 108 -9.21 -0.54 12.34
N LEU A 109 -8.90 -0.84 11.07
CA LEU A 109 -9.64 -0.32 9.93
C LEU A 109 -9.69 -1.33 8.78
N VAL A 110 -10.81 -1.39 8.04
CA VAL A 110 -11.01 -2.30 6.89
C VAL A 110 -12.00 -1.71 5.89
N PHE A 111 -11.81 -1.95 4.59
CA PHE A 111 -12.80 -1.63 3.55
C PHE A 111 -13.68 -2.85 3.26
N ASP A 112 -14.96 -2.63 2.97
CA ASP A 112 -15.79 -3.63 2.29
C ASP A 112 -15.67 -3.52 0.75
N ASP A 113 -16.26 -4.48 0.03
CA ASP A 113 -16.24 -4.51 -1.44
C ASP A 113 -17.00 -3.35 -2.10
N ALA A 114 -17.86 -2.66 -1.35
CA ALA A 114 -18.57 -1.46 -1.80
C ALA A 114 -17.76 -0.17 -1.56
N GLY A 115 -16.57 -0.27 -0.96
CA GLY A 115 -15.69 0.85 -0.66
C GLY A 115 -16.05 1.63 0.61
N ASN A 116 -16.92 1.09 1.47
CA ASN A 116 -17.16 1.67 2.79
C ASN A 116 -15.97 1.37 3.71
N LEU A 117 -15.49 2.36 4.45
CA LEU A 117 -14.45 2.19 5.47
C LEU A 117 -15.09 1.88 6.82
N TYR A 118 -14.62 0.84 7.48
CA TYR A 118 -14.99 0.49 8.84
C TYR A 118 -13.81 0.75 9.75
N VAL A 119 -14.04 1.43 10.88
CA VAL A 119 -12.99 1.77 11.85
C VAL A 119 -13.46 1.40 13.24
N SER A 120 -12.65 0.65 13.98
CA SER A 120 -12.95 0.28 15.37
C SER A 120 -12.43 1.33 16.34
N SER A 121 -13.23 1.59 17.38
CA SER A 121 -12.95 2.50 18.49
C SER A 121 -12.76 1.70 19.80
N ASP A 122 -11.61 1.87 20.45
CA ASP A 122 -11.30 1.34 21.79
C ASP A 122 -11.59 2.37 22.91
N ASP A 123 -12.62 3.21 22.73
CA ASP A 123 -12.96 4.28 23.67
C ASP A 123 -13.64 3.77 24.95
N ARG A 124 -12.87 3.24 25.89
CA ARG A 124 -13.43 2.64 27.11
C ARG A 124 -14.29 3.63 27.91
N PRO A 125 -15.51 3.23 28.36
CA PRO A 125 -16.09 1.88 28.28
C PRO A 125 -17.01 1.65 27.06
N ARG A 126 -17.07 2.58 26.11
CA ARG A 126 -17.95 2.57 24.94
C ARG A 126 -17.17 2.21 23.67
N TYR A 127 -17.12 0.91 23.38
CA TYR A 127 -16.55 0.41 22.14
C TYR A 127 -17.54 0.58 20.99
N SER A 128 -17.03 0.89 19.81
CA SER A 128 -17.87 0.95 18.61
C SER A 128 -17.09 0.58 17.35
N ILE A 129 -17.82 0.28 16.30
CA ILE A 129 -17.32 0.24 14.93
C ILE A 129 -18.10 1.31 14.16
N LEU A 130 -17.40 2.30 13.64
CA LEU A 130 -17.97 3.31 12.75
C LEU A 130 -17.82 2.86 11.30
N LYS A 131 -18.82 3.18 10.50
CA LYS A 131 -18.84 3.01 9.05
C LYS A 131 -18.81 4.38 8.39
N PHE A 132 -17.95 4.52 7.38
CA PHE A 132 -17.87 5.69 6.52
C PHE A 132 -18.17 5.25 5.09
N ALA A 133 -19.25 5.77 4.51
CA ALA A 133 -19.58 5.50 3.13
C ALA A 133 -18.66 6.27 2.16
N PRO A 134 -18.56 5.88 0.87
CA PRO A 134 -17.74 6.57 -0.12
C PRO A 134 -18.07 8.06 -0.31
N ASP A 135 -19.29 8.48 0.03
CA ASP A 135 -19.72 9.88 0.02
C ASP A 135 -19.27 10.67 1.26
N GLY A 136 -18.60 10.02 2.20
CA GLY A 136 -18.12 10.59 3.45
C GLY A 136 -19.14 10.57 4.59
N SER A 137 -20.35 10.03 4.38
CA SER A 137 -21.33 9.90 5.46
C SER A 137 -20.88 8.89 6.51
N GLU A 138 -21.07 9.26 7.79
CA GLU A 138 -20.68 8.46 8.95
C GLU A 138 -21.92 7.85 9.63
N SER A 139 -21.81 6.59 10.05
CA SER A 139 -22.82 5.92 10.88
C SER A 139 -22.18 4.95 11.87
N ILE A 140 -22.88 4.64 12.96
CA ILE A 140 -22.50 3.54 13.85
C ILE A 140 -22.91 2.22 13.17
N PHE A 141 -21.94 1.32 12.97
CA PHE A 141 -22.21 -0.02 12.46
C PHE A 141 -22.55 -1.00 13.60
N ALA A 142 -21.78 -0.94 14.68
CA ALA A 142 -21.96 -1.77 15.87
C ALA A 142 -21.48 -1.03 17.12
N ASP A 143 -22.21 -1.17 18.23
CA ASP A 143 -21.81 -0.66 19.56
C ASP A 143 -22.05 -1.66 20.70
N SER A 144 -22.53 -2.87 20.40
CA SER A 144 -22.71 -3.98 21.33
C SER A 144 -21.84 -5.20 20.96
N GLY A 145 -21.57 -6.07 21.93
CA GLY A 145 -20.74 -7.27 21.73
C GLY A 145 -19.23 -7.01 21.56
N LEU A 146 -18.78 -5.77 21.72
CA LEU A 146 -17.40 -5.35 21.52
C LEU A 146 -16.64 -5.22 22.84
N ARG A 147 -15.38 -5.68 22.87
CA ARG A 147 -14.45 -5.49 24.00
C ARG A 147 -13.01 -5.36 23.52
N GLY A 148 -12.54 -4.12 23.38
CA GLY A 148 -11.22 -3.83 22.82
C GLY A 148 -11.10 -4.30 21.37
N PRO A 149 -11.97 -3.82 20.46
CA PRO A 149 -11.89 -4.21 19.05
C PRO A 149 -10.58 -3.66 18.46
N HIS A 150 -9.67 -4.52 18.02
CA HIS A 150 -8.34 -4.13 17.56
C HIS A 150 -8.09 -4.43 16.07
N ALA A 151 -8.78 -5.44 15.53
CA ALA A 151 -8.66 -5.81 14.13
C ALA A 151 -10.04 -6.15 13.56
N LEU A 152 -10.22 -5.80 12.30
CA LEU A 152 -11.45 -5.96 11.54
C LEU A 152 -11.12 -6.69 10.23
N VAL A 153 -11.93 -7.66 9.83
CA VAL A 153 -11.78 -8.34 8.54
C VAL A 153 -13.13 -8.78 7.99
N PHE A 154 -13.37 -8.59 6.70
CA PHE A 154 -14.53 -9.14 6.02
C PHE A 154 -14.23 -10.53 5.44
N ASP A 155 -15.21 -11.43 5.47
CA ASP A 155 -15.20 -12.61 4.61
C ASP A 155 -15.77 -12.31 3.21
N THR A 156 -15.70 -13.28 2.32
CA THR A 156 -16.22 -13.16 0.94
C THR A 156 -17.74 -13.11 0.86
N ALA A 157 -18.46 -13.34 1.97
CA ALA A 157 -19.90 -13.21 2.05
C ALA A 157 -20.33 -11.84 2.62
N GLY A 158 -19.38 -10.96 2.97
CA GLY A 158 -19.63 -9.64 3.53
C GLY A 158 -19.84 -9.62 5.05
N ASN A 159 -19.54 -10.70 5.76
CA ASN A 159 -19.60 -10.73 7.21
C ASN A 159 -18.35 -10.09 7.82
N LEU A 160 -18.54 -9.18 8.78
CA LEU A 160 -17.44 -8.55 9.52
C LEU A 160 -17.04 -9.40 10.72
N TYR A 161 -15.75 -9.70 10.84
CA TYR A 161 -15.16 -10.35 12.00
C TYR A 161 -14.26 -9.37 12.75
N VAL A 162 -14.37 -9.40 14.08
CA VAL A 162 -13.69 -8.48 14.98
C VAL A 162 -12.84 -9.26 15.97
N ALA A 163 -11.56 -8.90 16.07
CA ALA A 163 -10.69 -9.39 17.14
C ALA A 163 -10.84 -8.49 18.36
N ASN A 164 -11.46 -9.02 19.41
CA ASN A 164 -11.66 -8.35 20.69
C ASN A 164 -10.47 -8.68 21.62
N ALA A 165 -9.50 -7.77 21.71
CA ALA A 165 -8.26 -7.99 22.45
C ALA A 165 -8.44 -8.02 23.97
N ALA A 166 -9.55 -7.50 24.51
CA ALA A 166 -9.79 -7.47 25.95
C ALA A 166 -10.56 -8.70 26.48
N ASN A 167 -11.03 -9.59 25.61
CA ASN A 167 -11.70 -10.84 26.00
C ASN A 167 -11.18 -12.08 25.24
N ASP A 168 -10.10 -11.94 24.46
CA ASP A 168 -9.49 -13.01 23.65
C ASP A 168 -10.46 -13.72 22.68
N THR A 169 -11.46 -13.01 22.14
CA THR A 169 -12.45 -13.59 21.21
C THR A 169 -12.36 -13.00 19.80
N ILE A 170 -12.78 -13.81 18.81
CA ILE A 170 -13.15 -13.33 17.48
C ILE A 170 -14.68 -13.45 17.39
N ALA A 171 -15.37 -12.35 17.09
CA ALA A 171 -16.83 -12.30 17.03
C ALA A 171 -17.34 -11.59 15.78
N ASN A 172 -18.53 -11.97 15.33
CA ASN A 172 -19.34 -11.16 14.42
C ASN A 172 -20.10 -10.14 15.29
N PRO A 173 -19.89 -8.83 15.11
CA PRO A 173 -20.51 -7.82 15.97
C PRO A 173 -22.02 -7.73 15.69
N GLU A 174 -22.78 -7.34 16.70
CA GLU A 174 -24.20 -7.05 16.51
C GLU A 174 -24.36 -5.76 15.71
N VAL A 175 -24.99 -5.86 14.54
CA VAL A 175 -25.09 -4.78 13.56
C VAL A 175 -26.38 -3.99 13.77
N HIS A 176 -26.26 -2.67 13.75
CA HIS A 176 -27.41 -1.77 13.70
C HIS A 176 -27.68 -1.44 12.23
N ALA A 177 -28.79 -1.97 11.70
CA ALA A 177 -29.25 -1.75 10.32
C ALA A 177 -30.04 -0.44 10.19
#